data_AF-A0A9R1NBN2-F1
#
_entry.id   AF-A0A9R1NBN2-F1
#
_cell.length_a   1.000
_cell.length_b   1.000
_cell.length_c   1.000
_cell.angle_alpha   90.00
_cell.angle_beta   90.00
_cell.angle_gamma   90.00
#
_symmetry.space_group_name_H-M   'P 1'
#
loop_
_entity.id
_entity.type
_entity.pdbx_description
1 polymer ?
#
loop_
_entity_poly.entity_id
_entity_poly.type
_entity_poly.pdbx_seq_one_letter_code
_entity_poly.pdbx_strand_id
1 'polypeptide(L)'
;MAFPCLPAVRPPPRAVRARGERPRGRRPALTVVAAGTRTSSGAEARGSLVLALVSQALAASQRRAVDLVTEAAKYALPSGRFEPRTLEEALMSVPDLETVPFRILKREDEYEIRQVESYYVAETTMPGRTGFDFSGSSQSFNVLASYLFGKNTRSEQMEMTTPVFTRKEEVRGETMDMTTPVITKKASDGNKWKMSFVMPSKYGPDLPQAKDPSVTIKEVPSKIVAVAAFPGLVTDDDISQRESRLRKALQKDTQYRVKEDSVVEIAQYNPPFTLPFARRNEVALEVEGVDSAS
;
A
#
# COMPACT_ATOMS: atom_id res chain seq x y z
N MET A 1 2.93 58.51 -18.77
CA MET A 1 4.32 58.03 -18.57
C MET A 1 4.47 56.73 -19.33
N ALA A 2 5.34 56.75 -20.34
CA ALA A 2 5.68 55.61 -21.18
C ALA A 2 6.83 54.81 -20.55
N PHE A 3 6.84 53.49 -20.68
CA PHE A 3 8.05 52.69 -20.93
C PHE A 3 7.68 51.42 -21.74
N PRO A 4 8.59 50.94 -22.62
CA PRO A 4 8.22 50.36 -23.90
C PRO A 4 8.41 48.83 -24.01
N CYS A 5 7.74 48.25 -25.02
CA CYS A 5 7.92 46.89 -25.53
C CYS A 5 9.32 46.66 -26.14
N LEU A 6 9.91 45.51 -25.86
CA LEU A 6 11.07 44.96 -26.57
C LEU A 6 10.63 43.94 -27.64
N PRO A 7 11.27 43.90 -28.83
CA PRO A 7 10.81 43.14 -29.98
C PRO A 7 11.38 41.72 -30.10
N ALA A 8 10.64 40.89 -30.84
CA ALA A 8 10.91 39.51 -31.18
C ALA A 8 12.13 39.32 -32.10
N VAL A 9 12.94 38.29 -31.83
CA VAL A 9 14.08 37.87 -32.66
C VAL A 9 13.70 36.65 -33.51
N ARG A 10 13.87 36.79 -34.83
CA ARG A 10 13.63 35.78 -35.88
C ARG A 10 14.78 34.75 -35.95
N PRO A 11 14.53 33.53 -36.48
CA PRO A 11 15.54 32.48 -36.59
C PRO A 11 16.42 32.64 -37.85
N PRO A 12 17.69 32.19 -37.83
CA PRO A 12 18.54 32.14 -39.02
C PRO A 12 18.32 30.87 -39.87
N PRO A 13 18.72 30.89 -41.16
CA PRO A 13 18.19 30.03 -42.22
C PRO A 13 18.89 28.67 -42.42
N ARG A 14 18.17 27.77 -43.10
CA ARG A 14 18.63 26.46 -43.61
C ARG A 14 19.73 26.62 -44.67
N ALA A 15 20.81 25.86 -44.53
CA ALA A 15 21.82 25.67 -45.56
C ALA A 15 21.65 24.31 -46.30
N VAL A 16 22.08 24.34 -47.55
CA VAL A 16 21.76 23.47 -48.68
C VAL A 16 22.63 22.22 -48.74
N ARG A 17 22.08 21.13 -49.33
CA ARG A 17 22.78 19.90 -49.72
C ARG A 17 23.99 20.17 -50.62
N ALA A 18 25.11 19.52 -50.32
CA ALA A 18 26.15 19.21 -51.31
C ALA A 18 26.31 17.69 -51.44
N ARG A 19 26.17 17.18 -52.67
CA ARG A 19 26.65 15.86 -53.10
C ARG A 19 28.13 15.98 -53.44
N GLY A 20 28.95 14.99 -53.07
CA GLY A 20 30.33 14.91 -53.56
C GLY A 20 31.17 13.85 -52.88
N GLU A 21 31.23 12.68 -53.52
CA GLU A 21 32.37 11.76 -53.64
C GLU A 21 32.99 11.04 -52.42
N ARG A 22 33.08 9.71 -52.57
CA ARG A 22 33.84 8.79 -51.71
C ARG A 22 35.34 8.93 -51.97
N PRO A 23 36.16 8.73 -50.93
CA PRO A 23 37.39 7.98 -51.10
C PRO A 23 37.44 6.74 -50.19
N ARG A 24 38.10 5.72 -50.73
CA ARG A 24 38.37 4.41 -50.14
C ARG A 24 39.26 4.53 -48.90
N GLY A 25 38.96 3.68 -47.92
CA GLY A 25 39.97 2.90 -47.20
C GLY A 25 40.85 3.64 -46.19
N ARG A 26 40.49 3.51 -44.91
CA ARG A 26 41.40 3.11 -43.82
C ARG A 26 40.54 2.94 -42.55
N ARG A 27 40.45 1.71 -42.06
CA ARG A 27 39.81 1.39 -40.77
C ARG A 27 40.60 2.11 -39.67
N PRO A 28 39.98 2.89 -38.77
CA PRO A 28 40.68 3.35 -37.58
C PRO A 28 40.98 2.12 -36.72
N ALA A 29 42.26 1.98 -36.36
CA ALA A 29 42.72 0.96 -35.46
C ALA A 29 41.93 1.05 -34.15
N LEU A 30 41.20 -0.01 -33.82
CA LEU A 30 40.78 -0.26 -32.46
C LEU A 30 42.08 -0.39 -31.66
N THR A 31 42.44 0.63 -30.90
CA THR A 31 43.35 0.46 -29.78
C THR A 31 42.61 -0.44 -28.79
N VAL A 32 42.77 -1.75 -28.99
CA VAL A 32 42.57 -2.72 -27.93
C VAL A 32 43.60 -2.32 -26.89
N VAL A 33 43.17 -1.59 -25.87
CA VAL A 33 43.85 -1.62 -24.59
C VAL A 33 43.86 -3.10 -24.25
N ALA A 34 45.03 -3.72 -24.42
CA ALA A 34 45.26 -5.07 -23.97
C ALA A 34 44.81 -5.06 -22.51
N ALA A 35 43.65 -5.68 -22.25
CA ALA A 35 43.33 -6.16 -20.93
C ALA A 35 44.53 -7.01 -20.59
N GLY A 36 45.42 -6.45 -19.76
CA GLY A 36 46.51 -7.22 -19.19
C GLY A 36 45.85 -8.48 -18.69
N THR A 37 46.32 -9.61 -19.18
CA THR A 37 46.02 -10.91 -18.62
C THR A 37 46.47 -10.85 -17.17
N ARG A 38 45.61 -10.30 -16.29
CA ARG A 38 45.60 -10.67 -14.89
C ARG A 38 45.20 -12.12 -14.95
N THR A 39 46.20 -12.97 -15.03
CA THR A 39 46.14 -14.33 -14.57
C THR A 39 45.57 -14.26 -13.15
N SER A 40 44.24 -14.31 -13.01
CA SER A 40 43.61 -14.47 -11.71
C SER A 40 44.19 -15.76 -11.18
N SER A 41 45.10 -15.65 -10.21
CA SER A 41 45.82 -16.82 -9.75
C SER A 41 44.78 -17.82 -9.26
N GLY A 42 45.00 -19.11 -9.45
CA GLY A 42 44.08 -20.14 -8.93
C GLY A 42 43.79 -19.96 -7.43
N ALA A 43 44.68 -19.28 -6.70
CA ALA A 43 44.49 -18.89 -5.30
C ALA A 43 43.43 -17.80 -5.09
N GLU A 44 43.32 -16.78 -5.94
CA GLU A 44 42.28 -15.73 -5.84
C GLU A 44 40.89 -16.29 -6.14
N ALA A 45 40.78 -17.15 -7.16
CA ALA A 45 39.52 -17.82 -7.49
C ALA A 45 39.05 -18.75 -6.36
N ARG A 46 39.99 -19.49 -5.74
CA ARG A 46 39.72 -20.33 -4.57
C ARG A 46 39.35 -19.50 -3.34
N GLY A 47 40.03 -18.38 -3.11
CA GLY A 47 39.70 -17.45 -2.02
C GLY A 47 38.29 -16.85 -2.15
N SER A 48 37.91 -16.44 -3.36
CA SER A 48 36.57 -15.93 -3.66
C SER A 48 35.48 -17.00 -3.48
N LEU A 49 35.74 -18.24 -3.90
CA LEU A 49 34.81 -19.36 -3.68
C LEU A 49 34.63 -19.67 -2.19
N VAL A 50 35.71 -19.67 -1.41
CA VAL A 50 35.64 -19.86 0.05
C VAL A 50 34.84 -18.73 0.70
N LEU A 51 35.10 -17.47 0.32
CA LEU A 51 34.35 -16.33 0.84
C LEU A 51 32.85 -16.41 0.48
N ALA A 52 32.52 -16.85 -0.74
CA ALA A 52 31.16 -17.05 -1.20
C ALA A 52 30.46 -18.18 -0.44
N LEU A 53 31.14 -19.30 -0.21
CA LEU A 53 30.60 -20.43 0.56
C LEU A 53 30.43 -20.06 2.04
N VAL A 54 31.37 -19.35 2.64
CA VAL A 54 31.25 -18.83 4.02
C VAL A 54 30.08 -17.84 4.10
N SER A 55 29.94 -16.94 3.12
CA SER A 55 28.81 -15.99 3.06
C SER A 55 27.47 -16.72 2.91
N GLN A 56 27.40 -17.76 2.06
CA GLN A 56 26.20 -18.59 1.91
C GLN A 56 25.89 -19.38 3.18
N ALA A 57 26.91 -19.96 3.84
CA ALA A 57 26.75 -20.70 5.09
C ALA A 57 26.28 -19.79 6.22
N LEU A 58 26.85 -18.59 6.36
CA LEU A 58 26.36 -17.58 7.30
C LEU A 58 24.92 -17.18 6.99
N ALA A 59 24.59 -16.87 5.73
CA ALA A 59 23.23 -16.49 5.34
C ALA A 59 22.23 -17.62 5.60
N ALA A 60 22.58 -18.88 5.32
CA ALA A 60 21.74 -20.04 5.61
C ALA A 60 21.58 -20.28 7.12
N SER A 61 22.64 -20.09 7.91
CA SER A 61 22.59 -20.22 9.38
C SER A 61 21.73 -19.12 10.02
N GLN A 62 21.82 -17.88 9.52
CA GLN A 62 20.98 -16.76 9.96
C GLN A 62 19.51 -17.03 9.68
N ARG A 63 19.16 -17.55 8.50
CA ARG A 63 17.77 -17.96 8.19
C ARG A 63 17.24 -18.99 9.17
N ARG A 64 18.00 -20.08 9.40
CA ARG A 64 17.61 -21.11 10.38
C ARG A 64 17.48 -20.57 11.79
N ALA A 65 18.34 -19.63 12.19
CA ALA A 65 18.26 -18.98 13.48
C ALA A 65 16.98 -18.12 13.59
N VAL A 66 16.63 -17.38 12.54
CA VAL A 66 15.36 -16.62 12.49
C VAL A 66 14.16 -17.55 12.51
N ASP A 67 14.19 -18.68 11.80
CA ASP A 67 13.11 -19.67 11.80
C ASP A 67 12.93 -20.28 13.20
N LEU A 68 14.02 -20.64 13.88
CA LEU A 68 14.01 -21.16 15.26
C LEU A 68 13.49 -20.12 16.26
N VAL A 69 13.92 -18.87 16.16
CA VAL A 69 13.43 -17.79 17.03
C VAL A 69 11.95 -17.50 16.76
N THR A 70 11.52 -17.55 15.50
CA THR A 70 10.11 -17.37 15.12
C THR A 70 9.26 -18.51 15.66
N GLU A 71 9.71 -19.76 15.52
CA GLU A 71 9.04 -20.93 16.11
C GLU A 71 9.01 -20.82 17.64
N ALA A 72 10.12 -20.48 18.30
CA ALA A 72 10.15 -20.30 19.75
C ALA A 72 9.21 -19.18 20.22
N ALA A 73 9.11 -18.08 19.46
CA ALA A 73 8.20 -16.97 19.76
C ALA A 73 6.73 -17.41 19.70
N LYS A 74 6.34 -18.34 18.82
CA LYS A 74 4.97 -18.89 18.77
C LYS A 74 4.54 -19.55 20.09
N TYR A 75 5.47 -20.18 20.81
CA TYR A 75 5.18 -20.86 22.08
C TYR A 75 5.39 -19.98 23.30
N ALA A 76 6.15 -18.88 23.18
CA ALA A 76 6.45 -17.96 24.27
C ALA A 76 5.50 -16.76 24.35
N LEU A 77 4.85 -16.40 23.24
CA LEU A 77 3.90 -15.29 23.16
C LEU A 77 2.46 -15.82 23.17
N PRO A 78 1.51 -15.15 23.85
CA PRO A 78 0.12 -15.59 23.89
C PRO A 78 -0.48 -15.65 22.47
N SER A 79 -1.09 -16.78 22.13
CA SER A 79 -1.80 -17.00 20.87
C SER A 79 -3.04 -16.09 20.78
N GLY A 80 -2.83 -14.90 20.24
CA GLY A 80 -3.89 -13.94 19.92
C GLY A 80 -4.56 -14.24 18.58
N ARG A 81 -5.56 -13.43 18.20
CA ARG A 81 -6.24 -13.52 16.88
C ARG A 81 -5.31 -13.40 15.68
N PHE A 82 -4.10 -12.85 15.88
CA PHE A 82 -3.06 -12.70 14.88
C PHE A 82 -1.89 -13.63 15.24
N GLU A 83 -1.79 -14.77 14.57
CA GLU A 83 -0.63 -15.64 14.73
C GLU A 83 0.51 -15.14 13.85
N PRO A 84 1.70 -14.86 14.42
CA PRO A 84 2.80 -14.31 13.65
C PRO A 84 3.37 -15.35 12.68
N ARG A 85 3.53 -14.94 11.42
CA ARG A 85 4.19 -15.75 10.37
C ARG A 85 5.69 -15.48 10.29
N THR A 86 6.10 -14.29 10.70
CA THR A 86 7.49 -13.84 10.70
C THR A 86 7.86 -13.28 12.06
N LEU A 87 9.16 -13.20 12.35
CA LEU A 87 9.68 -12.50 13.53
C LEU A 87 9.23 -11.02 13.57
N GLU A 88 9.11 -10.39 12.40
CA GLU A 88 8.62 -9.01 12.28
C GLU A 88 7.18 -8.90 12.78
N GLU A 89 6.30 -9.84 12.39
CA GLU A 89 4.93 -9.91 12.90
C GLU A 89 4.88 -10.25 14.39
N ALA A 90 5.79 -11.07 14.91
CA ALA A 90 5.86 -11.43 16.32
C ALA A 90 6.21 -10.23 17.24
N LEU A 91 6.86 -9.21 16.68
CA LEU A 91 7.19 -7.96 17.39
C LEU A 91 6.07 -6.91 17.31
N MET A 92 5.06 -7.14 16.47
CA MET A 92 3.90 -6.26 16.38
C MET A 92 2.96 -6.49 17.56
N SER A 93 2.30 -5.41 17.99
CA SER A 93 1.29 -5.44 19.03
C SER A 93 -0.06 -5.03 18.44
N VAL A 94 -1.14 -5.57 18.99
CA VAL A 94 -2.51 -5.15 18.68
C VAL A 94 -3.19 -4.83 20.01
N PRO A 95 -3.86 -3.66 20.13
CA PRO A 95 -4.59 -3.34 21.36
C PRO A 95 -5.76 -4.30 21.57
N ASP A 96 -6.15 -4.50 22.83
CA ASP A 96 -7.31 -5.30 23.18
C ASP A 96 -8.60 -4.49 22.98
N LEU A 97 -9.02 -4.39 21.72
CA LEU A 97 -10.25 -3.73 21.28
C LEU A 97 -11.04 -4.69 20.40
N GLU A 98 -12.35 -4.49 20.32
CA GLU A 98 -13.17 -5.22 19.36
C GLU A 98 -12.59 -5.02 17.96
N THR A 99 -12.45 -6.12 17.20
CA THR A 99 -11.96 -6.10 15.83
C THR A 99 -12.93 -6.79 14.89
N VAL A 100 -12.91 -6.39 13.63
CA VAL A 100 -13.71 -7.02 12.56
C VAL A 100 -13.50 -8.54 12.58
N PRO A 101 -14.58 -9.34 12.65
CA PRO A 101 -14.48 -10.78 12.61
C PRO A 101 -14.05 -11.26 11.22
N PHE A 102 -13.11 -12.20 11.20
CA PHE A 102 -12.68 -12.85 9.97
C PHE A 102 -12.31 -14.30 10.21
N ARG A 103 -12.42 -15.10 9.16
CA ARG A 103 -11.92 -16.47 9.09
C ARG A 103 -10.77 -16.55 8.10
N ILE A 104 -9.67 -17.16 8.50
CA ILE A 104 -8.55 -17.42 7.59
C ILE A 104 -8.92 -18.61 6.69
N LEU A 105 -8.91 -18.38 5.38
CA LEU A 105 -9.15 -19.40 4.35
C LEU A 105 -7.84 -20.05 3.87
N LYS A 106 -6.78 -19.23 3.76
CA LYS A 106 -5.48 -19.67 3.26
C LYS A 106 -4.37 -18.84 3.90
N ARG A 107 -3.23 -19.47 4.18
CA ARG A 107 -2.01 -18.78 4.60
C ARG A 107 -0.89 -19.09 3.64
N GLU A 108 -0.17 -18.03 3.28
CA GLU A 108 1.06 -18.06 2.50
C GLU A 108 2.13 -17.26 3.25
N ASP A 109 3.38 -17.41 2.85
CA ASP A 109 4.51 -16.73 3.50
C ASP A 109 4.36 -15.19 3.45
N GLU A 110 3.82 -14.65 2.36
CA GLU A 110 3.73 -13.20 2.14
C GLU A 110 2.36 -12.61 2.48
N TYR A 111 1.27 -13.39 2.42
CA TYR A 111 -0.09 -12.92 2.65
C TYR A 111 -1.02 -13.99 3.22
N GLU A 112 -2.17 -13.57 3.74
CA GLU A 112 -3.26 -14.45 4.15
C GLU A 112 -4.50 -14.14 3.32
N ILE A 113 -5.28 -15.16 2.98
CA ILE A 113 -6.63 -14.99 2.44
C ILE A 113 -7.61 -15.12 3.59
N ARG A 114 -8.41 -14.08 3.81
CA ARG A 114 -9.39 -13.99 4.89
C ARG A 114 -10.77 -13.77 4.31
N GLN A 115 -11.75 -14.50 4.83
CA GLN A 115 -13.16 -14.18 4.67
C GLN A 115 -13.55 -13.25 5.80
N VAL A 116 -13.94 -12.03 5.46
CA VAL A 116 -14.38 -11.00 6.39
C VAL A 116 -15.91 -10.99 6.37
N GLU A 117 -16.53 -11.07 7.53
CA GLU A 117 -17.99 -11.02 7.65
C GLU A 117 -18.51 -9.61 7.35
N SER A 118 -19.83 -9.41 7.24
CA SER A 118 -20.36 -8.06 7.09
C SER A 118 -20.19 -7.25 8.37
N TYR A 119 -19.91 -5.96 8.23
CA TYR A 119 -19.75 -5.03 9.35
C TYR A 119 -20.18 -3.63 8.94
N TYR A 120 -20.46 -2.79 9.93
CA TYR A 120 -20.78 -1.39 9.69
C TYR A 120 -19.55 -0.52 9.90
N VAL A 121 -19.47 0.55 9.10
CA VAL A 121 -18.44 1.57 9.24
C VAL A 121 -19.07 2.96 9.29
N ALA A 122 -18.45 3.85 10.05
CA ALA A 122 -18.60 5.29 9.88
C ALA A 122 -17.43 5.80 9.03
N GLU A 123 -17.70 6.43 7.90
CA GLU A 123 -16.67 6.92 6.98
C GLU A 123 -16.78 8.43 6.72
N THR A 124 -15.63 9.04 6.45
CA THR A 124 -15.51 10.43 6.00
C THR A 124 -14.41 10.57 4.95
N THR A 125 -14.53 11.57 4.08
CA THR A 125 -13.52 11.87 3.07
C THR A 125 -12.39 12.68 3.68
N MET A 126 -11.16 12.22 3.49
CA MET A 126 -9.98 12.90 4.00
C MET A 126 -9.75 14.22 3.26
N PRO A 127 -9.62 15.35 3.97
CA PRO A 127 -9.26 16.61 3.36
C PRO A 127 -7.78 16.58 2.94
N GLY A 128 -7.47 17.17 1.80
CA GLY A 128 -6.12 17.17 1.23
C GLY A 128 -6.15 17.32 -0.28
N ARG A 129 -5.05 17.78 -0.87
CA ARG A 129 -4.94 17.94 -2.34
C ARG A 129 -4.27 16.75 -3.01
N THR A 130 -3.39 16.04 -2.31
CA THR A 130 -2.57 14.95 -2.88
C THR A 130 -2.21 13.92 -1.82
N GLY A 131 -2.49 12.65 -2.07
CA GLY A 131 -1.88 11.54 -1.33
C GLY A 131 -2.41 11.32 0.09
N PHE A 132 -1.76 10.40 0.81
CA PHE A 132 -1.97 10.14 2.22
C PHE A 132 -1.34 11.26 3.05
N ASP A 133 -2.16 12.28 3.35
CA ASP A 133 -1.75 13.43 4.16
C ASP A 133 -1.98 13.16 5.64
N PHE A 134 -0.93 13.30 6.46
CA PHE A 134 -1.02 13.17 7.92
C PHE A 134 -2.01 14.17 8.53
N SER A 135 -2.03 15.41 8.01
CA SER A 135 -2.94 16.44 8.52
C SER A 135 -4.40 16.11 8.21
N GLY A 136 -4.67 15.66 6.97
CA GLY A 136 -5.97 15.17 6.54
C GLY A 136 -6.43 13.93 7.31
N SER A 137 -5.50 13.01 7.58
CA SER A 137 -5.74 11.81 8.39
C SER A 137 -6.15 12.17 9.82
N SER A 138 -5.40 13.06 10.47
CA SER A 138 -5.71 13.55 11.82
C SER A 138 -7.07 14.26 11.91
N GLN A 139 -7.38 15.12 10.93
CA GLN A 139 -8.67 15.81 10.89
C GLN A 139 -9.84 14.81 10.75
N SER A 140 -9.70 13.84 9.85
CA SER A 140 -10.73 12.82 9.60
C SER A 140 -10.93 11.92 10.81
N PHE A 141 -9.83 11.54 11.47
CA PHE A 141 -9.87 10.78 12.72
C PHE A 141 -10.66 11.54 13.78
N ASN A 142 -10.42 12.83 13.96
CA ASN A 142 -11.12 13.65 14.96
C ASN A 142 -12.61 13.82 14.66
N VAL A 143 -13.00 13.88 13.38
CA VAL A 143 -14.41 13.92 12.96
C VAL A 143 -15.10 12.60 13.32
N LEU A 144 -14.51 11.46 12.97
CA LEU A 144 -15.05 10.15 13.30
C LEU A 144 -15.06 9.89 14.82
N ALA A 145 -13.99 10.22 15.52
CA ALA A 145 -13.92 10.13 16.98
C ALA A 145 -15.00 11.00 17.65
N SER A 146 -15.26 12.20 17.14
CA SER A 146 -16.35 13.05 17.65
C SER A 146 -17.72 12.35 17.53
N TYR A 147 -17.96 11.65 16.42
CA TYR A 147 -19.19 10.87 16.23
C TYR A 147 -19.31 9.74 17.26
N LEU A 148 -18.24 8.97 17.48
CA LEU A 148 -18.21 7.92 18.51
C LEU A 148 -18.40 8.48 19.93
N PHE A 149 -17.85 9.64 20.23
CA PHE A 149 -17.92 10.25 21.57
C PHE A 149 -19.11 11.22 21.76
N GLY A 150 -20.24 10.98 21.09
CA GLY A 150 -21.50 11.66 21.40
C GLY A 150 -21.94 12.76 20.41
N LYS A 151 -21.19 13.03 19.33
CA LYS A 151 -21.71 13.89 18.23
C LYS A 151 -22.58 13.11 17.24
N ASN A 152 -23.47 12.30 17.77
CA ASN A 152 -24.52 11.58 17.04
C ASN A 152 -25.91 12.00 17.56
N THR A 153 -26.97 11.61 16.87
CA THR A 153 -28.35 12.04 17.20
C THR A 153 -28.82 11.59 18.58
N ARG A 154 -28.30 10.46 19.09
CA ARG A 154 -28.60 9.93 20.43
C ARG A 154 -27.72 10.52 21.53
N SER A 155 -26.68 11.27 21.16
CA SER A 155 -25.62 11.74 22.07
C SER A 155 -24.97 10.61 22.87
N GLU A 156 -24.94 9.42 22.27
CA GLU A 156 -24.44 8.19 22.87
C GLU A 156 -22.92 8.09 22.70
N GLN A 157 -22.22 7.56 23.70
CA GLN A 157 -20.80 7.23 23.59
C GLN A 157 -20.64 5.76 23.20
N MET A 158 -19.96 5.52 22.09
CA MET A 158 -19.71 4.19 21.52
C MET A 158 -18.26 3.76 21.80
N GLU A 159 -18.03 2.46 21.96
CA GLU A 159 -16.70 1.90 22.15
C GLU A 159 -15.84 2.06 20.88
N MET A 160 -14.54 2.27 21.09
CA MET A 160 -13.56 2.22 20.01
C MET A 160 -13.34 0.78 19.56
N THR A 161 -13.13 0.59 18.26
CA THR A 161 -12.81 -0.71 17.66
C THR A 161 -11.54 -0.60 16.82
N THR A 162 -11.10 -1.72 16.27
CA THR A 162 -9.99 -1.82 15.32
C THR A 162 -10.38 -2.66 14.10
N PRO A 163 -9.66 -2.53 12.97
CA PRO A 163 -8.72 -1.45 12.65
C PRO A 163 -9.45 -0.16 12.24
N VAL A 164 -8.69 0.93 12.11
CA VAL A 164 -9.10 2.10 11.32
C VAL A 164 -8.69 1.85 9.87
N PHE A 165 -9.66 1.90 8.96
CA PHE A 165 -9.42 1.71 7.54
C PHE A 165 -9.12 3.03 6.84
N THR A 166 -8.24 2.98 5.84
CA THR A 166 -8.00 4.08 4.90
C THR A 166 -7.92 3.51 3.49
N ARG A 167 -8.79 3.98 2.58
CA ARG A 167 -8.90 3.48 1.21
C ARG A 167 -8.89 4.62 0.20
N LYS A 168 -8.36 4.36 -1.00
CA LYS A 168 -8.46 5.33 -2.11
C LYS A 168 -9.93 5.40 -2.56
N GLU A 169 -10.40 6.59 -2.89
CA GLU A 169 -11.69 6.78 -3.54
C GLU A 169 -11.55 6.48 -5.03
N GLU A 170 -12.37 5.56 -5.55
CA GLU A 170 -12.47 5.39 -7.00
C GLU A 170 -13.05 6.68 -7.60
N VAL A 171 -12.27 7.35 -8.44
CA VAL A 171 -12.84 8.33 -9.36
C VAL A 171 -13.44 7.53 -10.51
N ARG A 172 -14.61 6.90 -10.28
CA ARG A 172 -15.48 6.56 -11.40
C ARG A 172 -15.92 7.91 -11.95
N GLY A 173 -15.40 8.27 -13.12
CA GLY A 173 -15.93 9.39 -13.88
C GLY A 173 -17.38 9.07 -14.18
N GLU A 174 -18.29 9.55 -13.34
CA GLU A 174 -19.68 9.65 -13.71
C GLU A 174 -19.71 10.66 -14.86
N THR A 175 -19.69 10.13 -16.09
CA THR A 175 -20.19 10.87 -17.24
C THR A 175 -21.64 11.20 -16.90
N MET A 176 -21.88 12.37 -16.34
CA MET A 176 -23.22 12.90 -16.23
C MET A 176 -23.74 13.07 -17.64
N ASP A 177 -24.76 12.28 -17.98
CA ASP A 177 -25.50 12.41 -19.21
C ASP A 177 -26.02 13.86 -19.32
N MET A 178 -25.42 14.58 -20.25
CA MET A 178 -25.97 15.65 -21.08
C MET A 178 -27.17 16.41 -20.50
N THR A 179 -26.93 17.43 -19.69
CA THR A 179 -27.68 18.70 -19.82
C THR A 179 -26.84 19.89 -19.37
N THR A 180 -26.62 20.82 -20.31
CA THR A 180 -26.07 22.18 -20.15
C THR A 180 -24.57 22.34 -19.81
N PRO A 181 -23.81 23.10 -20.62
CA PRO A 181 -22.39 23.31 -20.36
C PRO A 181 -22.21 24.36 -19.26
N VAL A 182 -21.95 23.91 -18.03
CA VAL A 182 -21.32 24.77 -17.03
C VAL A 182 -19.82 24.62 -17.20
N ILE A 183 -19.11 25.75 -17.28
CA ILE A 183 -17.64 25.80 -17.31
C ILE A 183 -17.12 25.12 -16.04
N THR A 184 -16.87 23.82 -16.13
CA THR A 184 -16.17 23.06 -15.13
C THR A 184 -14.73 23.55 -15.18
N LYS A 185 -14.36 24.39 -14.20
CA LYS A 185 -13.01 24.33 -13.66
C LYS A 185 -12.75 22.85 -13.47
N LYS A 186 -11.78 22.28 -14.21
CA LYS A 186 -11.27 20.92 -13.97
C LYS A 186 -11.33 20.70 -12.46
N ALA A 187 -12.25 19.85 -12.01
CA ALA A 187 -12.18 19.32 -10.67
C ALA A 187 -10.78 18.73 -10.60
N SER A 188 -9.95 19.28 -9.72
CA SER A 188 -8.58 18.84 -9.53
C SER A 188 -8.56 17.33 -9.57
N ASP A 189 -7.89 16.76 -10.59
CA ASP A 189 -7.37 15.41 -10.52
C ASP A 189 -6.73 15.24 -9.14
N GLY A 190 -7.01 14.14 -8.44
CA GLY A 190 -6.29 13.84 -7.22
C GLY A 190 -7.00 12.84 -6.32
N ASN A 191 -6.52 11.59 -6.36
CA ASN A 191 -6.65 10.55 -5.33
C ASN A 191 -7.14 11.07 -3.97
N LYS A 192 -8.46 11.09 -3.76
CA LYS A 192 -9.04 11.36 -2.45
C LYS A 192 -9.01 10.08 -1.65
N TRP A 193 -8.69 10.18 -0.37
CA TRP A 193 -8.72 9.04 0.54
C TRP A 193 -9.98 9.12 1.40
N LYS A 194 -10.52 7.97 1.77
CA LYS A 194 -11.58 7.85 2.78
C LYS A 194 -11.02 7.16 4.00
N MET A 195 -11.38 7.67 5.17
CA MET A 195 -11.12 7.03 6.45
C MET A 195 -12.41 6.42 6.97
N SER A 196 -12.32 5.22 7.55
CA SER A 196 -13.47 4.51 8.08
C SER A 196 -13.15 3.91 9.44
N PHE A 197 -14.02 4.14 10.42
CA PHE A 197 -13.99 3.44 11.70
C PHE A 197 -14.98 2.29 11.64
N VAL A 198 -14.56 1.13 12.12
CA VAL A 198 -15.43 -0.03 12.31
C VAL A 198 -16.39 0.27 13.47
N MET A 199 -17.66 -0.04 13.32
CA MET A 199 -18.63 0.16 14.38
C MET A 199 -18.70 -1.08 15.29
N PRO A 200 -18.93 -0.93 16.61
CA PRO A 200 -19.13 -2.06 17.50
C PRO A 200 -20.29 -2.94 17.04
N SER A 201 -20.08 -4.25 17.01
CA SER A 201 -21.04 -5.22 16.46
C SER A 201 -22.40 -5.20 17.18
N LYS A 202 -22.43 -4.81 18.46
CA LYS A 202 -23.65 -4.70 19.28
C LYS A 202 -24.72 -3.78 18.67
N TYR A 203 -24.34 -2.82 17.84
CA TYR A 203 -25.29 -1.88 17.21
C TYR A 203 -25.94 -2.48 15.95
N GLY A 204 -25.20 -3.27 15.18
CA GLY A 204 -25.65 -3.74 13.86
C GLY A 204 -26.20 -2.58 13.01
N PRO A 205 -27.43 -2.71 12.45
CA PRO A 205 -28.05 -1.65 11.66
C PRO A 205 -28.58 -0.46 12.49
N ASP A 206 -28.69 -0.58 13.82
CA ASP A 206 -29.29 0.44 14.69
C ASP A 206 -28.27 1.48 15.16
N LEU A 207 -27.50 2.03 14.23
CA LEU A 207 -26.50 3.06 14.52
C LEU A 207 -27.13 4.46 14.57
N PRO A 208 -26.79 5.30 15.55
CA PRO A 208 -27.29 6.68 15.59
C PRO A 208 -26.72 7.47 14.42
N GLN A 209 -27.52 8.33 13.80
CA GLN A 209 -27.01 9.17 12.72
C GLN A 209 -25.97 10.17 13.23
N ALA A 210 -24.95 10.46 12.41
CA ALA A 210 -24.00 11.51 12.73
C ALA A 210 -24.64 12.90 12.64
N LYS A 211 -24.26 13.80 13.55
CA LYS A 211 -24.66 15.22 13.46
C LYS A 211 -23.85 15.98 12.42
N ASP A 212 -22.65 15.49 12.11
CA ASP A 212 -21.78 16.05 11.07
C ASP A 212 -22.17 15.44 9.70
N PRO A 213 -22.57 16.26 8.71
CA PRO A 213 -23.00 15.76 7.40
C PRO A 213 -21.87 15.15 6.57
N SER A 214 -20.60 15.33 6.95
CA SER A 214 -19.44 14.70 6.29
C SER A 214 -19.22 13.24 6.71
N VAL A 215 -19.93 12.76 7.74
CA VAL A 215 -19.85 11.39 8.22
C VAL A 215 -21.02 10.59 7.66
N THR A 216 -20.70 9.49 6.97
CA THR A 216 -21.70 8.57 6.45
C THR A 216 -21.53 7.20 7.06
N ILE A 217 -22.65 6.54 7.37
CA ILE A 217 -22.66 5.19 7.92
C ILE A 217 -22.99 4.24 6.77
N LYS A 218 -22.21 3.17 6.62
CA LYS A 218 -22.38 2.18 5.56
C LYS A 218 -22.18 0.77 6.07
N GLU A 219 -22.95 -0.15 5.51
CA GLU A 219 -22.67 -1.57 5.63
C GLU A 219 -21.59 -1.95 4.61
N VAL A 220 -20.57 -2.66 5.07
CA VAL A 220 -19.60 -3.35 4.24
C VAL A 220 -20.06 -4.80 4.16
N PRO A 221 -20.44 -5.31 2.98
CA PRO A 221 -20.87 -6.70 2.84
C PRO A 221 -19.69 -7.66 3.07
N SER A 222 -20.03 -8.92 3.37
CA SER A 222 -19.03 -9.99 3.47
C SER A 222 -18.18 -10.06 2.21
N LYS A 223 -16.85 -10.07 2.37
CA LYS A 223 -15.89 -10.07 1.27
C LYS A 223 -14.69 -10.97 1.59
N ILE A 224 -14.01 -11.43 0.54
CA ILE A 224 -12.75 -12.17 0.69
C ILE A 224 -11.61 -11.19 0.37
N VAL A 225 -10.63 -11.12 1.26
CA VAL A 225 -9.49 -10.21 1.11
C VAL A 225 -8.17 -10.97 1.25
N ALA A 226 -7.19 -10.58 0.44
CA ALA A 226 -5.80 -10.91 0.64
C ALA A 226 -5.15 -9.83 1.50
N VAL A 227 -4.46 -10.22 2.56
CA VAL A 227 -3.89 -9.30 3.56
C VAL A 227 -2.41 -9.57 3.76
N ALA A 228 -1.60 -8.52 3.77
CA ALA A 228 -0.21 -8.57 4.19
C ALA A 228 0.06 -7.56 5.31
N ALA A 229 0.59 -8.04 6.44
CA ALA A 229 0.95 -7.20 7.57
C ALA A 229 2.33 -6.56 7.38
N PHE A 230 2.51 -5.35 7.90
CA PHE A 230 3.78 -4.62 7.90
C PHE A 230 3.84 -3.64 9.08
N PRO A 231 5.04 -3.37 9.63
CA PRO A 231 5.20 -2.40 10.70
C PRO A 231 5.48 -0.99 10.15
N GLY A 232 5.66 -0.05 11.07
CA GLY A 232 6.11 1.31 10.75
C GLY A 232 4.97 2.31 10.62
N LEU A 233 5.33 3.45 10.05
CA LEU A 233 4.37 4.49 9.67
C LEU A 233 3.82 4.19 8.28
N VAL A 234 2.65 4.73 7.98
CA VAL A 234 2.01 4.57 6.67
C VAL A 234 2.26 5.84 5.86
N THR A 235 2.91 5.67 4.70
CA THR A 235 3.13 6.73 3.70
C THR A 235 2.63 6.27 2.33
N ASP A 236 2.48 7.18 1.37
CA ASP A 236 2.07 6.82 0.00
C ASP A 236 3.04 5.83 -0.66
N ASP A 237 4.35 6.02 -0.44
CA ASP A 237 5.39 5.15 -0.98
C ASP A 237 5.31 3.75 -0.34
N ASP A 238 5.11 3.68 0.99
CA ASP A 238 4.90 2.41 1.69
C ASP A 238 3.67 1.68 1.12
N ILE A 239 2.55 2.39 0.97
CA ILE A 239 1.32 1.80 0.43
C ILE A 239 1.56 1.27 -0.98
N SER A 240 2.17 2.06 -1.86
CA SER A 240 2.46 1.68 -3.25
C SER A 240 3.37 0.45 -3.32
N GLN A 241 4.43 0.42 -2.51
CA GLN A 241 5.37 -0.70 -2.47
C GLN A 241 4.70 -1.99 -1.95
N ARG A 242 3.94 -1.89 -0.86
CA ARG A 242 3.26 -3.03 -0.22
C ARG A 242 2.14 -3.57 -1.10
N GLU A 243 1.35 -2.69 -1.72
CA GLU A 243 0.34 -3.06 -2.71
C GLU A 243 0.97 -3.79 -3.90
N SER A 244 2.03 -3.23 -4.49
CA SER A 244 2.72 -3.85 -5.64
C SER A 244 3.26 -5.24 -5.29
N ARG A 245 3.84 -5.39 -4.08
CA ARG A 245 4.34 -6.68 -3.60
C ARG A 245 3.21 -7.69 -3.41
N LEU A 246 2.11 -7.28 -2.78
CA LEU A 246 0.95 -8.14 -2.57
C LEU A 246 0.34 -8.60 -3.91
N ARG A 247 0.14 -7.69 -4.86
CA ARG A 247 -0.35 -8.03 -6.21
C ARG A 247 0.58 -9.03 -6.92
N LYS A 248 1.90 -8.85 -6.84
CA LYS A 248 2.88 -9.78 -7.42
C LYS A 248 2.87 -11.16 -6.75
N ALA A 249 2.65 -11.22 -5.44
CA ALA A 249 2.52 -12.48 -4.73
C ALA A 249 1.24 -13.22 -5.15
N LEU A 250 0.12 -12.49 -5.29
CA LEU A 250 -1.17 -13.04 -5.72
C LEU A 250 -1.20 -13.51 -7.17
N GLN A 251 -0.35 -12.97 -8.06
CA GLN A 251 -0.21 -13.49 -9.43
C GLN A 251 0.23 -14.97 -9.49
N LYS A 252 0.84 -15.47 -8.42
CA LYS A 252 1.28 -16.88 -8.31
C LYS A 252 0.24 -17.76 -7.65
N ASP A 253 -0.84 -17.19 -7.10
CA ASP A 253 -1.91 -17.94 -6.47
C ASP A 253 -2.80 -18.58 -7.55
N THR A 254 -3.08 -19.88 -7.43
CA THR A 254 -3.93 -20.63 -8.36
C THR A 254 -5.39 -20.69 -7.92
N GLN A 255 -5.69 -20.32 -6.68
CA GLN A 255 -7.02 -20.42 -6.07
C GLN A 255 -7.72 -19.07 -5.95
N TYR A 256 -6.97 -17.98 -5.85
CA TYR A 256 -7.51 -16.63 -5.69
C TYR A 256 -6.89 -15.64 -6.67
N ARG A 257 -7.71 -14.71 -7.17
CA ARG A 257 -7.25 -13.57 -7.98
C ARG A 257 -7.79 -12.27 -7.42
N VAL A 258 -7.07 -11.18 -7.65
CA VAL A 258 -7.51 -9.83 -7.28
C VAL A 258 -8.67 -9.42 -8.17
N LYS A 259 -9.75 -8.88 -7.57
CA LYS A 259 -10.87 -8.33 -8.33
C LYS A 259 -10.43 -7.13 -9.16
N GLU A 260 -11.03 -6.95 -10.34
CA GLU A 260 -10.66 -5.87 -11.27
C GLU A 260 -10.88 -4.47 -10.68
N ASP A 261 -11.97 -4.30 -9.92
CA ASP A 261 -12.34 -3.09 -9.19
C ASP A 261 -11.78 -3.07 -7.75
N SER A 262 -10.80 -3.94 -7.45
CA SER A 262 -10.19 -3.93 -6.12
C SER A 262 -9.32 -2.69 -5.93
N VAL A 263 -9.75 -1.87 -4.98
CA VAL A 263 -8.98 -0.76 -4.43
C VAL A 263 -8.17 -1.21 -3.22
N VAL A 264 -6.98 -0.63 -3.07
CA VAL A 264 -6.15 -0.82 -1.88
C VAL A 264 -6.81 -0.25 -0.62
N GLU A 265 -6.86 -1.07 0.42
CA GLU A 265 -7.37 -0.72 1.74
C GLU A 265 -6.25 -0.93 2.77
N ILE A 266 -6.02 0.06 3.62
CA ILE A 266 -5.02 0.02 4.68
C ILE A 266 -5.73 -0.07 6.03
N ALA A 267 -5.42 -1.11 6.79
CA ALA A 267 -5.92 -1.31 8.15
C ALA A 267 -4.83 -0.93 9.16
N GLN A 268 -5.11 0.05 10.01
CA GLN A 268 -4.22 0.50 11.08
C GLN A 268 -4.82 0.12 12.44
N TYR A 269 -4.10 -0.69 13.21
CA TYR A 269 -4.60 -1.21 14.48
C TYR A 269 -4.19 -0.38 15.69
N ASN A 270 -3.03 0.27 15.59
CA ASN A 270 -2.38 0.84 16.76
C ASN A 270 -2.68 2.33 16.95
N PRO A 271 -2.77 2.78 18.21
CA PRO A 271 -2.86 4.19 18.53
C PRO A 271 -1.56 4.94 18.19
N PRO A 272 -1.61 6.28 18.08
CA PRO A 272 -0.48 7.10 17.60
C PRO A 272 0.78 7.02 18.48
N PHE A 273 0.64 6.69 19.77
CA PHE A 273 1.77 6.57 20.71
C PHE A 273 2.52 5.23 20.64
N THR A 274 2.04 4.26 19.85
CA THR A 274 2.73 2.97 19.69
C THR A 274 4.02 3.15 18.90
N LEU A 275 5.12 2.57 19.39
CA LEU A 275 6.43 2.63 18.73
C LEU A 275 6.34 2.10 17.29
N PRO A 276 6.95 2.76 16.29
CA PRO A 276 6.76 2.42 14.88
C PRO A 276 6.98 0.94 14.53
N PHE A 277 8.02 0.32 15.06
CA PHE A 277 8.33 -1.09 14.79
C PHE A 277 7.35 -2.08 15.42
N ALA A 278 6.61 -1.67 16.45
CA ALA A 278 5.62 -2.49 17.15
C ALA A 278 4.19 -2.26 16.62
N ARG A 279 4.02 -1.35 15.66
CA ARG A 279 2.74 -1.12 15.01
C ARG A 279 2.44 -2.27 14.05
N ARG A 280 1.20 -2.73 14.05
CA ARG A 280 0.60 -3.56 13.03
C ARG A 280 -0.19 -2.66 12.08
N ASN A 281 0.25 -2.63 10.84
CA ASN A 281 -0.55 -2.16 9.72
C ASN A 281 -0.77 -3.33 8.77
N GLU A 282 -1.85 -3.31 8.01
CA GLU A 282 -2.17 -4.32 7.03
C GLU A 282 -2.55 -3.65 5.71
N VAL A 283 -2.01 -4.15 4.60
CA VAL A 283 -2.50 -3.81 3.26
C VAL A 283 -3.43 -4.92 2.80
N ALA A 284 -4.61 -4.55 2.33
CA ALA A 284 -5.64 -5.47 1.89
C ALA A 284 -6.07 -5.18 0.45
N LEU A 285 -6.32 -6.26 -0.29
CA LEU A 285 -6.94 -6.24 -1.62
C LEU A 285 -8.09 -7.24 -1.63
N GLU A 286 -9.19 -6.87 -2.26
CA GLU A 286 -10.33 -7.76 -2.44
C GLU A 286 -10.02 -8.80 -3.51
N VAL A 287 -10.31 -10.05 -3.19
CA VAL A 287 -10.04 -11.19 -4.06
C VAL A 287 -11.32 -12.00 -4.26
N GLU A 288 -11.31 -12.81 -5.29
CA GLU A 288 -12.33 -13.80 -5.57
C GLU A 288 -11.69 -15.15 -5.85
N GLY A 289 -12.46 -16.22 -5.63
CA GLY A 289 -12.03 -17.56 -6.00
C GLY A 289 -11.84 -17.62 -7.52
N VAL A 290 -10.75 -18.22 -7.95
CA VAL A 290 -10.59 -18.67 -9.32
C VAL A 290 -11.40 -19.95 -9.42
N ASP A 291 -12.71 -19.83 -9.66
CA ASP A 291 -13.53 -20.99 -9.95
C ASP A 291 -12.85 -21.77 -11.08
N SER A 292 -12.53 -23.04 -10.82
CA SER A 292 -12.16 -24.00 -11.85
C SER A 292 -13.39 -24.33 -12.69
N ALA A 293 -13.87 -23.33 -13.44
CA ALA A 293 -14.81 -23.52 -14.52
C ALA A 293 -14.01 -23.99 -15.73
N SER A 294 -14.04 -25.31 -15.92
CA SER A 294 -13.76 -26.03 -17.16
C SER A 294 -14.46 -25.43 -18.37
#